data_AF-A0A182SH59-F1
#
_entry.id   AF-A0A182SH59-F1
#
_cell.length_a   1.000
_cell.length_b   1.000
_cell.length_c   1.000
_cell.angle_alpha   90.00
_cell.angle_beta   90.00
_cell.angle_gamma   90.00
#
_symmetry.space_group_name_H-M   'P 1'
#
loop_
_entity.id
_entity.type
_entity.pdbx_description
1 polymer ?
#
loop_
_entity_poly.entity_id
_entity_poly.type
_entity_poly.pdbx_seq_one_letter_code
_entity_poly.pdbx_strand_id
1 'polypeptide(L)'
;MGVSVMAKLLALAISSWWLCFGPWSVQKVHAEYFSSVEQMRQLLKLEQTLIDHLERYIKLHEQKIEFLQRQRDLYGKELKEGLKRDVEYASNPISAFLLVNRLVSDWERIRTFMDMDVGVKLQNNTEMPTGDDVVGVAEGLARLQEMYQLDTKEMASGKMLNRKLGRQLKTAECYEIGNKLTIATNYRYAVGWYREALR
;
A
#
# COMPACT_ATOMS: atom_id res chain seq x y z
N MET A 1 -13.54 20.95 72.67
CA MET A 1 -14.46 20.53 71.57
C MET A 1 -14.13 21.18 70.20
N GLY A 2 -12.92 21.73 69.97
CA GLY A 2 -12.62 22.46 68.73
C GLY A 2 -11.85 21.70 67.63
N VAL A 3 -11.21 20.58 67.94
CA VAL A 3 -10.28 19.90 67.00
C VAL A 3 -11.00 18.90 66.07
N SER A 4 -12.14 18.35 66.50
CA SER A 4 -12.85 17.29 65.76
C SER A 4 -13.69 17.78 64.57
N VAL A 5 -14.06 19.07 64.52
CA VAL A 5 -14.90 19.62 63.44
C VAL A 5 -14.02 20.04 62.25
N MET A 6 -12.85 20.63 62.51
CA MET A 6 -11.89 21.00 61.46
C MET A 6 -11.30 19.78 60.74
N ALA A 7 -11.05 18.68 61.47
CA ALA A 7 -10.56 17.44 60.86
C ALA A 7 -11.61 16.76 59.94
N LYS A 8 -12.91 16.90 60.25
CA LYS A 8 -13.99 16.36 59.40
C LYS A 8 -14.25 17.22 58.15
N LEU A 9 -14.05 18.53 58.24
CA LEU A 9 -14.18 19.44 57.09
C LEU A 9 -13.02 19.29 56.08
N LEU A 10 -11.80 19.02 56.56
CA LEU A 10 -10.65 18.74 55.69
C LEU A 10 -10.76 17.40 54.96
N ALA A 11 -11.32 16.37 55.61
CA ALA A 11 -11.50 15.05 54.99
C ALA A 11 -12.50 15.07 53.80
N LEU A 12 -13.56 15.87 53.89
CA LEU A 12 -14.56 15.99 52.82
C LEU A 12 -14.08 16.81 51.62
N ALA A 13 -13.13 17.74 51.82
CA ALA A 13 -12.53 18.52 50.74
C ALA A 13 -11.50 17.71 49.91
N ILE A 14 -10.88 16.68 50.51
CA ILE A 14 -9.93 15.81 49.81
C ILE A 14 -10.67 14.73 49.01
N SER A 15 -11.81 14.23 49.50
CA SER A 15 -12.65 13.28 48.76
C SER A 15 -13.36 13.89 47.54
N SER A 16 -13.66 15.20 47.57
CA SER A 16 -14.28 15.89 46.43
C SER A 16 -13.29 16.30 45.34
N TRP A 17 -12.00 16.43 45.66
CA TRP A 17 -10.98 16.74 44.66
C TRP A 17 -10.52 15.52 43.83
N TRP A 18 -10.62 14.30 44.38
CA TRP A 18 -10.31 13.07 43.66
C TRP A 18 -11.39 12.64 42.66
N LEU A 19 -12.62 13.17 42.78
CA LEU A 19 -13.71 12.90 41.83
C LEU A 19 -13.69 13.82 40.60
N CYS A 20 -12.97 14.95 40.64
CA CYS A 20 -12.91 15.91 39.54
C CYS A 20 -11.56 15.92 38.80
N PHE A 21 -10.51 15.29 39.35
CA PHE A 21 -9.20 15.15 38.73
C PHE A 21 -8.80 13.67 38.61
N GLY A 22 -9.72 12.82 38.13
CA GLY A 22 -9.31 11.56 37.53
C GLY A 22 -8.31 11.86 36.40
N PRO A 23 -7.28 11.03 36.17
CA PRO A 23 -6.38 11.23 35.05
C PRO A 23 -7.26 11.26 33.81
N TRP A 24 -7.38 12.42 33.17
CA TRP A 24 -7.89 12.53 31.82
C TRP A 24 -6.94 11.66 31.00
N SER A 25 -7.28 10.39 30.85
CA SER A 25 -6.75 9.54 29.81
C SER A 25 -7.10 10.28 28.54
N VAL A 26 -6.14 11.05 28.04
CA VAL A 26 -6.19 11.66 26.72
C VAL A 26 -6.36 10.49 25.78
N GLN A 27 -7.61 10.18 25.44
CA GLN A 27 -7.89 9.28 24.34
C GLN A 27 -7.23 9.96 23.15
N LYS A 28 -6.17 9.34 22.62
CA LYS A 28 -5.66 9.68 21.30
C LYS A 28 -6.84 9.43 20.36
N VAL A 29 -7.55 10.50 20.02
CA VAL A 29 -8.53 10.46 18.94
C VAL A 29 -7.71 10.23 17.69
N HIS A 30 -7.79 9.01 17.14
CA HIS A 30 -7.24 8.75 15.83
C HIS A 30 -8.04 9.62 14.86
N ALA A 31 -7.40 10.65 14.30
CA ALA A 31 -8.07 11.47 13.31
C ALA A 31 -8.22 10.65 12.05
N GLU A 32 -9.46 10.44 11.62
CA GLU A 32 -9.80 9.75 10.39
C GLU A 32 -9.30 10.56 9.19
N TYR A 33 -8.62 9.93 8.22
CA TYR A 33 -8.00 10.64 7.08
C TYR A 33 -9.01 11.47 6.27
N PHE A 34 -10.27 11.03 6.24
CA PHE A 34 -11.33 11.65 5.46
C PHE A 34 -11.97 12.88 6.12
N SER A 35 -11.61 13.16 7.38
CA SER A 35 -12.09 14.34 8.11
C SER A 35 -11.35 15.62 7.72
N SER A 36 -10.21 15.52 7.01
CA SER A 36 -9.36 16.65 6.63
C SER A 36 -8.87 16.56 5.19
N VAL A 37 -9.09 17.63 4.43
CA VAL A 37 -8.54 17.78 3.06
C VAL A 37 -7.01 17.75 3.08
N GLU A 38 -6.37 18.26 4.14
CA GLU A 38 -4.91 18.24 4.23
C GLU A 38 -4.37 16.83 4.45
N GLN A 39 -5.06 16.00 5.24
CA GLN A 39 -4.69 14.59 5.41
C GLN A 39 -4.85 13.82 4.08
N MET A 40 -5.93 14.06 3.33
CA MET A 40 -6.10 13.50 1.99
C MET A 40 -4.99 13.94 1.02
N ARG A 41 -4.51 15.18 1.10
CA ARG A 41 -3.36 15.67 0.31
C ARG A 41 -2.06 14.98 0.70
N GLN A 42 -1.88 14.61 1.96
CA GLN A 42 -0.71 13.84 2.42
C GLN A 42 -0.73 12.42 1.85
N LEU A 43 -1.91 11.79 1.73
CA LEU A 43 -2.05 10.47 1.09
C LEU A 43 -1.62 10.48 -0.38
N LEU A 44 -1.84 11.58 -1.11
CA LEU A 44 -1.35 11.71 -2.49
C LEU A 44 0.20 11.74 -2.56
N LYS A 45 0.85 12.45 -1.64
CA LYS A 45 2.33 12.48 -1.56
C LYS A 45 2.89 11.11 -1.19
N LEU A 46 2.17 10.40 -0.33
CA LEU A 46 2.51 9.04 0.06
C LEU A 46 2.43 8.09 -1.13
N GLU A 47 1.34 8.12 -1.89
CA GLU A 47 1.16 7.30 -3.10
C GLU A 47 2.26 7.59 -4.13
N GLN A 48 2.60 8.87 -4.33
CA GLN A 48 3.73 9.26 -5.17
C GLN A 48 5.05 8.61 -4.72
N THR A 49 5.34 8.65 -3.41
CA THR A 49 6.56 8.04 -2.84
C THR A 49 6.59 6.52 -3.06
N LEU A 50 5.44 5.85 -2.94
CA LEU A 50 5.34 4.42 -3.20
C LEU A 50 5.58 4.07 -4.68
N ILE A 51 5.06 4.89 -5.59
CA ILE A 51 5.30 4.75 -7.03
C ILE A 51 6.80 4.91 -7.33
N ASP A 52 7.46 5.92 -6.77
CA ASP A 52 8.90 6.15 -6.97
C ASP A 52 9.74 4.97 -6.44
N HIS A 53 9.36 4.38 -5.31
CA HIS A 53 10.01 3.18 -4.77
C HIS A 53 9.79 1.96 -5.66
N LEU A 54 8.58 1.77 -6.20
CA LEU A 54 8.27 0.70 -7.13
C LEU A 54 9.07 0.84 -8.43
N GLU A 55 9.17 2.05 -8.99
CA GLU A 55 9.96 2.29 -10.19
C GLU A 55 11.43 1.97 -9.97
N ARG A 56 11.99 2.38 -8.83
CA ARG A 56 13.38 2.05 -8.47
C ARG A 56 13.59 0.55 -8.32
N TYR A 57 12.64 -0.15 -7.70
CA TYR A 57 12.67 -1.61 -7.57
C TYR A 57 12.68 -2.29 -8.94
N ILE A 58 11.76 -1.91 -9.84
CA ILE A 58 11.68 -2.44 -11.20
C ILE A 58 13.01 -2.21 -11.94
N LYS A 59 13.53 -0.99 -11.92
CA LYS A 59 14.78 -0.63 -12.61
C LYS A 59 15.97 -1.47 -12.16
N LEU A 60 16.11 -1.72 -10.85
CA LEU A 60 17.19 -2.57 -10.33
C LEU A 60 17.01 -4.03 -10.75
N HIS A 61 15.78 -4.52 -10.79
CA HIS A 61 15.48 -5.85 -11.32
C HIS A 61 15.77 -5.96 -12.81
N GLU A 62 15.46 -4.95 -13.62
CA GLU A 62 15.80 -4.92 -15.04
C GLU A 62 17.31 -4.99 -15.26
N GLN A 63 18.09 -4.22 -14.49
CA GLN A 63 19.56 -4.29 -14.54
C GLN A 63 20.09 -5.68 -14.14
N LYS A 64 19.50 -6.29 -13.10
CA LYS A 64 19.82 -7.65 -12.68
C LYS A 64 19.53 -8.67 -13.80
N ILE A 65 18.37 -8.55 -14.45
CA ILE A 65 17.97 -9.41 -15.57
C ILE A 65 18.91 -9.20 -16.77
N GLU A 66 19.25 -7.96 -17.10
CA GLU A 66 20.17 -7.64 -18.20
C GLU A 66 21.56 -8.26 -17.97
N PHE A 67 22.08 -8.20 -16.74
CA PHE A 67 23.31 -8.89 -16.38
C PHE A 67 23.19 -10.41 -16.61
N LEU A 68 22.11 -11.05 -16.13
CA LEU A 68 21.89 -12.49 -16.30
C LEU A 68 21.75 -12.89 -17.78
N GLN A 69 21.09 -12.07 -18.60
CA GLN A 69 20.99 -12.28 -20.05
C GLN A 69 22.37 -12.24 -20.70
N ARG A 70 23.24 -11.29 -20.34
CA ARG A 70 24.63 -11.24 -20.83
C ARG A 70 25.43 -12.49 -20.44
N GLN A 71 25.29 -12.97 -19.20
CA GLN A 71 25.94 -14.21 -18.75
C GLN A 71 25.43 -15.42 -19.54
N ARG A 72 24.11 -15.55 -19.71
CA ARG A 72 23.49 -16.61 -20.54
C ARG A 72 24.05 -16.60 -21.95
N ASP A 73 24.14 -15.42 -22.58
CA ASP A 73 24.58 -15.31 -23.97
C ASP A 73 26.07 -15.63 -24.12
N LEU A 74 26.91 -15.20 -23.17
CA LEU A 74 28.32 -15.54 -23.11
C LEU A 74 28.51 -17.06 -23.00
N TYR A 75 27.93 -17.70 -21.99
CA TYR A 75 28.07 -19.13 -21.77
C TYR A 75 27.37 -19.98 -22.82
N GLY A 76 26.28 -19.47 -23.40
CA GLY A 76 25.59 -20.11 -24.51
C GLY A 76 26.44 -20.17 -25.78
N LYS A 77 27.26 -19.14 -26.07
CA LYS A 77 28.22 -19.16 -27.18
C LYS A 77 29.32 -20.20 -26.94
N GLU A 78 29.91 -20.20 -25.75
CA GLU A 78 30.94 -21.16 -25.35
C GLU A 78 30.44 -22.61 -25.44
N LEU A 79 29.22 -22.87 -24.94
CA LEU A 79 28.60 -24.18 -25.02
C LEU A 79 28.38 -24.62 -26.47
N LYS A 80 27.91 -23.72 -27.33
CA LYS A 80 27.70 -24.02 -28.76
C LYS A 80 29.00 -24.41 -29.46
N GLU A 81 30.11 -23.71 -29.18
CA GLU A 81 31.40 -24.07 -29.76
C GLU A 81 31.93 -25.41 -29.22
N GLY A 82 31.78 -25.67 -27.92
CA GLY A 82 32.12 -26.95 -27.32
C GLY A 82 31.33 -28.12 -27.90
N LEU A 83 30.02 -27.95 -28.11
CA LEU A 83 29.16 -29.00 -28.67
C LEU A 83 29.42 -29.28 -30.15
N LYS A 84 29.92 -28.31 -30.92
CA LYS A 84 30.28 -28.52 -32.34
C LYS A 84 31.53 -29.40 -32.50
N ARG A 85 32.43 -29.41 -31.52
CA ARG A 85 33.70 -30.13 -31.53
C ARG A 85 33.94 -30.81 -30.18
N ASP A 86 32.99 -31.63 -29.76
CA ASP A 86 32.92 -32.18 -28.40
C ASP A 86 34.18 -32.95 -27.98
N VAL A 87 34.67 -33.86 -28.83
CA VAL A 87 35.87 -34.66 -28.56
C VAL A 87 37.11 -33.79 -28.48
N GLU A 88 37.31 -32.87 -29.44
CA GLU A 88 38.48 -31.98 -29.46
C GLU A 88 38.47 -30.99 -28.28
N TYR A 89 37.30 -30.45 -27.95
CA TYR A 89 37.12 -29.52 -26.83
C TYR A 89 37.33 -30.21 -25.48
N ALA A 90 36.81 -31.44 -25.31
CA ALA A 90 36.98 -32.20 -24.07
C ALA A 90 38.39 -32.78 -23.91
N SER A 91 39.06 -33.13 -25.02
CA SER A 91 40.43 -33.66 -25.01
C SER A 91 41.49 -32.57 -24.88
N ASN A 92 41.16 -31.31 -25.20
CA ASN A 92 42.04 -30.18 -24.97
C ASN A 92 42.07 -29.83 -23.47
N PRO A 93 43.23 -29.94 -22.80
CA PRO A 93 43.32 -29.76 -21.35
C PRO A 93 42.96 -28.34 -20.88
N ILE A 94 43.18 -27.32 -21.71
CA ILE A 94 42.82 -25.93 -21.39
C ILE A 94 41.30 -25.77 -21.46
N SER A 95 40.67 -26.24 -22.54
CA SER A 95 39.21 -26.19 -22.71
C SER A 95 38.48 -27.00 -21.64
N ALA A 96 38.99 -28.19 -21.30
CA ALA A 96 38.47 -29.01 -20.20
C ALA A 96 38.57 -28.29 -18.84
N PHE A 97 39.73 -27.67 -18.54
CA PHE A 97 39.89 -26.86 -17.33
C PHE A 97 38.89 -25.70 -17.28
N LEU A 98 38.74 -24.94 -18.37
CA LEU A 98 37.81 -23.80 -18.43
C LEU A 98 36.36 -24.25 -18.24
N LEU A 99 35.96 -25.38 -18.83
CA LEU A 99 34.62 -25.94 -18.65
C LEU A 99 34.36 -26.31 -17.19
N VAL A 100 35.27 -27.05 -16.56
CA VAL A 100 35.15 -27.46 -15.16
C VAL A 100 35.14 -26.24 -14.24
N ASN A 101 36.04 -25.28 -14.44
CA ASN A 101 36.08 -24.06 -13.65
C ASN A 101 34.80 -23.23 -13.79
N ARG A 102 34.22 -23.13 -15.00
CA ARG A 102 32.93 -22.49 -15.21
C ARG A 102 31.82 -23.19 -14.43
N LEU A 103 31.74 -24.52 -14.48
CA LEU A 103 30.74 -25.33 -13.78
C LEU A 103 30.84 -25.21 -12.24
N VAL A 104 32.05 -25.13 -11.69
CA VAL A 104 32.27 -25.03 -10.25
C VAL A 104 32.14 -23.60 -9.74
N SER A 105 32.80 -22.65 -10.40
CA SER A 105 32.97 -21.29 -9.88
C SER A 105 31.93 -20.32 -10.44
N ASP A 106 31.79 -20.27 -11.77
CA ASP A 106 30.99 -19.24 -12.42
C ASP A 106 29.49 -19.46 -12.20
N TRP A 107 29.03 -20.70 -12.31
CA TRP A 107 27.62 -21.02 -12.04
C TRP A 107 27.24 -20.81 -10.57
N GLU A 108 28.16 -21.02 -9.64
CA GLU A 108 27.93 -20.70 -8.22
C GLU A 108 27.83 -19.19 -7.99
N ARG A 109 28.65 -18.38 -8.67
CA ARG A 109 28.50 -16.91 -8.66
C ARG A 109 27.16 -16.46 -9.23
N ILE A 110 26.73 -17.06 -10.34
CA ILE A 110 25.42 -16.77 -10.95
C ILE A 110 24.30 -17.13 -9.97
N ARG A 111 24.36 -18.30 -9.33
CA ARG A 111 23.40 -18.72 -8.32
C ARG A 111 23.32 -17.73 -7.18
N THR A 112 24.46 -17.39 -6.58
CA THR A 112 24.54 -16.41 -5.50
C THR A 112 23.94 -15.05 -5.93
N PHE A 113 24.26 -14.58 -7.14
CA PHE A 113 23.72 -13.34 -7.67
C PHE A 113 22.20 -13.40 -7.91
N MET A 114 21.67 -14.55 -8.36
CA MET A 114 20.23 -14.76 -8.49
C MET A 114 19.52 -14.68 -7.13
N ASP A 115 20.13 -15.21 -6.07
CA ASP A 115 19.56 -15.20 -4.72
C ASP A 115 19.67 -13.83 -4.02
N MET A 116 20.61 -12.98 -4.42
CA MET A 116 20.75 -11.62 -3.86
C MET A 116 19.52 -10.75 -4.15
N ASP A 117 18.90 -10.20 -3.10
CA ASP A 117 17.85 -9.19 -3.25
C ASP A 117 18.43 -7.90 -3.87
N VAL A 118 17.63 -7.14 -4.61
CA VAL A 118 18.04 -5.85 -5.21
C VAL A 118 18.23 -4.74 -4.16
N GLY A 119 17.97 -5.04 -2.89
CA GLY A 119 18.23 -4.16 -1.75
C GLY A 119 17.24 -3.02 -1.58
N VAL A 120 16.29 -2.86 -2.50
CA VAL A 120 15.17 -1.94 -2.39
C VAL A 120 13.94 -2.75 -2.04
N LYS A 121 13.24 -2.35 -0.98
CA LYS A 121 11.94 -2.92 -0.62
C LYS A 121 10.90 -1.82 -0.68
N LEU A 122 9.68 -2.20 -1.07
CA LEU A 122 8.53 -1.33 -0.88
C LEU A 122 8.31 -1.16 0.62
N GLN A 123 8.74 -0.03 1.16
CA GLN A 123 8.57 0.33 2.56
C GLN A 123 7.50 1.42 2.69
N ASN A 124 6.57 1.20 3.61
CA ASN A 124 5.59 2.19 4.03
C ASN A 124 6.11 2.83 5.32
N ASN A 125 6.93 3.89 5.17
CA ASN A 125 7.51 4.60 6.32
C ASN A 125 6.50 5.52 7.04
N THR A 126 5.28 5.58 6.52
CA THR A 126 4.16 6.36 7.04
C THR A 126 2.97 5.42 7.22
N GLU A 127 2.10 5.71 8.17
CA GLU A 127 0.87 4.95 8.39
C GLU A 127 0.00 4.92 7.12
N MET A 128 -0.44 3.72 6.75
CA MET A 128 -1.38 3.52 5.64
C MET A 128 -2.81 3.73 6.14
N PRO A 129 -3.72 4.23 5.28
CA PRO A 129 -5.14 4.11 5.52
C PRO A 129 -5.54 2.65 5.74
N THR A 130 -6.52 2.46 6.61
CA THR A 130 -7.11 1.17 6.94
C THR A 130 -8.39 0.92 6.14
N GLY A 131 -8.97 -0.28 6.28
CA GLY A 131 -10.28 -0.56 5.70
C GLY A 131 -11.38 0.37 6.22
N ASP A 132 -11.29 0.77 7.49
CA ASP A 132 -12.27 1.65 8.14
C ASP A 132 -12.25 3.06 7.54
N ASP A 133 -11.06 3.57 7.19
CA ASP A 133 -10.92 4.85 6.49
C ASP A 133 -11.67 4.85 5.16
N VAL A 134 -11.62 3.74 4.41
CA VAL A 134 -12.33 3.60 3.14
C VAL A 134 -13.85 3.59 3.36
N VAL A 135 -14.33 2.91 4.40
CA VAL A 135 -15.75 2.91 4.78
C VAL A 135 -16.21 4.31 5.15
N GLY A 136 -15.43 5.04 5.96
CA GLY A 136 -15.77 6.41 6.34
C GLY A 136 -15.74 7.41 5.18
N VAL A 137 -14.83 7.26 4.20
CA VAL A 137 -14.88 8.00 2.93
C VAL A 137 -16.20 7.73 2.19
N ALA A 138 -16.64 6.47 2.13
CA ALA A 138 -17.89 6.11 1.48
C ALA A 138 -19.11 6.70 2.20
N GLU A 139 -19.11 6.71 3.55
CA GLU A 139 -20.15 7.40 4.32
C GLU A 139 -20.16 8.90 4.05
N GLY A 140 -18.99 9.54 4.02
CA GLY A 140 -18.85 10.95 3.66
C GLY A 140 -19.41 11.25 2.26
N LEU A 141 -19.13 10.38 1.30
CA LEU A 141 -19.71 10.45 -0.05
C LEU A 141 -21.24 10.39 -0.01
N ALA A 142 -21.82 9.43 0.71
CA ALA A 142 -23.28 9.32 0.82
C ALA A 142 -23.91 10.53 1.53
N ARG A 143 -23.26 11.10 2.54
CA ARG A 143 -23.71 12.34 3.20
C ARG A 143 -23.77 13.50 2.21
N LEU A 144 -22.79 13.62 1.31
CA LEU A 144 -22.81 14.63 0.24
C LEU A 144 -23.92 14.35 -0.78
N GLN A 145 -24.14 13.08 -1.15
CA GLN A 145 -25.26 12.69 -2.01
C GLN A 145 -26.61 13.09 -1.40
N GLU A 146 -26.77 12.91 -0.09
CA GLU A 146 -27.98 13.30 0.62
C GLU A 146 -28.16 14.82 0.70
N MET A 147 -27.15 15.53 1.18
CA MET A 147 -27.21 16.97 1.42
C MET A 147 -27.41 17.78 0.14
N TYR A 148 -26.79 17.35 -0.97
CA TYR A 148 -26.86 18.06 -2.26
C TYR A 148 -27.75 17.37 -3.28
N GLN A 149 -28.47 16.30 -2.89
CA GLN A 149 -29.35 15.52 -3.76
C GLN A 149 -28.63 15.06 -5.05
N LEU A 150 -27.39 14.60 -4.93
CA LEU A 150 -26.57 14.22 -6.08
C LEU A 150 -27.02 12.88 -6.66
N ASP A 151 -27.24 12.86 -7.97
CA ASP A 151 -27.60 11.65 -8.69
C ASP A 151 -26.39 10.71 -8.89
N THR A 152 -26.59 9.41 -8.61
CA THR A 152 -25.50 8.43 -8.66
C THR A 152 -24.99 8.22 -10.08
N LYS A 153 -25.86 8.30 -11.09
CA LYS A 153 -25.45 8.17 -12.50
C LYS A 153 -24.60 9.36 -12.93
N GLU A 154 -24.98 10.59 -12.55
CA GLU A 154 -24.15 11.77 -12.83
C GLU A 154 -22.77 11.64 -12.18
N MET A 155 -22.72 11.27 -10.90
CA MET A 155 -21.46 11.06 -10.17
C MET A 155 -20.60 9.97 -10.79
N ALA A 156 -21.20 8.83 -11.15
CA ALA A 156 -20.52 7.75 -11.85
C ALA A 156 -19.99 8.20 -13.23
N SER A 157 -20.65 9.15 -13.89
CA SER A 157 -20.16 9.76 -15.14
C SER A 157 -19.02 10.77 -14.95
N GLY A 158 -18.62 11.05 -13.70
CA GLY A 158 -17.60 12.05 -13.37
C GLY A 158 -18.11 13.49 -13.33
N LYS A 159 -19.44 13.67 -13.23
CA LYS A 159 -20.10 14.98 -13.18
C LYS A 159 -20.81 15.18 -11.85
N MET A 160 -20.75 16.40 -11.32
CA MET A 160 -21.55 16.81 -10.15
C MET A 160 -21.97 18.26 -10.33
N LEU A 161 -23.23 18.58 -10.02
CA LEU A 161 -23.78 19.95 -10.07
C LEU A 161 -23.48 20.64 -11.42
N ASN A 162 -23.71 19.93 -12.53
CA ASN A 162 -23.42 20.39 -13.91
C ASN A 162 -21.95 20.72 -14.21
N ARG A 163 -21.00 20.27 -13.39
CA ARG A 163 -19.56 20.42 -13.62
C ARG A 163 -18.89 19.07 -13.80
N LYS A 164 -17.97 18.97 -14.76
CA LYS A 164 -17.10 17.80 -14.92
C LYS A 164 -15.97 17.93 -13.90
N LEU A 165 -15.99 17.08 -12.88
CA LEU A 165 -14.99 17.08 -11.80
C LEU A 165 -13.98 15.93 -11.92
N GLY A 166 -14.31 14.89 -12.70
CA GLY A 166 -13.45 13.73 -12.85
C GLY A 166 -13.72 12.94 -14.12
N ARG A 167 -13.11 11.75 -14.15
CA ARG A 167 -13.39 10.73 -15.18
C ARG A 167 -14.65 9.95 -14.81
N GLN A 168 -15.22 9.28 -15.81
CA GLN A 168 -16.21 8.26 -15.59
C GLN A 168 -15.60 7.10 -14.77
N LEU A 169 -16.38 6.60 -13.82
CA LEU A 169 -16.05 5.44 -13.02
C LEU A 169 -16.25 4.16 -13.84
N LYS A 170 -15.38 3.19 -13.61
CA LYS A 170 -15.53 1.84 -14.14
C LYS A 170 -16.63 1.11 -13.36
N THR A 171 -17.24 0.13 -14.00
CA THR A 171 -18.27 -0.74 -13.39
C THR A 171 -17.82 -1.35 -12.05
N ALA A 172 -16.57 -1.82 -11.98
CA ALA A 172 -16.00 -2.37 -10.74
C ALA A 172 -15.82 -1.32 -9.62
N GLU A 173 -15.58 -0.06 -9.97
CA GLU A 173 -15.43 1.03 -8.99
C GLU A 173 -16.80 1.40 -8.40
N CYS A 174 -17.84 1.44 -9.23
CA CYS A 174 -19.22 1.60 -8.74
C CYS A 174 -19.64 0.46 -7.82
N TYR A 175 -19.27 -0.78 -8.16
CA TYR A 175 -19.53 -1.96 -7.32
C TYR A 175 -18.84 -1.85 -5.96
N GLU A 176 -17.58 -1.43 -5.96
CA GLU A 176 -16.82 -1.28 -4.71
C GLU A 176 -17.40 -0.19 -3.81
N ILE A 177 -17.83 0.95 -4.36
CA ILE A 177 -18.53 1.98 -3.59
C ILE A 177 -19.82 1.41 -2.97
N GLY A 178 -20.61 0.65 -3.73
CA GLY A 178 -21.78 -0.06 -3.22
C GLY A 178 -21.46 -1.02 -2.07
N ASN A 179 -20.36 -1.77 -2.18
CA ASN A 179 -19.89 -2.66 -1.10
C ASN A 179 -19.53 -1.90 0.17
N LYS A 180 -18.74 -0.81 0.07
CA LYS A 180 -18.35 -0.02 1.24
C LYS A 180 -19.54 0.64 1.92
N LEU A 181 -20.50 1.14 1.15
CA LEU A 181 -21.75 1.67 1.69
C LEU A 181 -22.60 0.59 2.37
N THR A 182 -22.59 -0.63 1.86
CA THR A 182 -23.29 -1.77 2.48
C THR A 182 -22.66 -2.16 3.81
N ILE A 183 -21.31 -2.17 3.88
CA ILE A 183 -20.56 -2.38 5.13
C ILE A 183 -20.87 -1.25 6.12
N ALA A 184 -20.97 -0.01 5.65
CA ALA A 184 -21.41 1.14 6.43
C ALA A 184 -22.91 1.12 6.81
N THR A 185 -23.65 0.06 6.50
CA THR A 185 -25.12 -0.05 6.69
C THR A 185 -25.95 1.00 5.95
N ASN A 186 -25.35 1.72 4.99
CA ASN A 186 -26.00 2.72 4.17
C ASN A 186 -26.60 2.10 2.90
N TYR A 187 -27.60 1.24 3.11
CA TYR A 187 -28.25 0.50 2.02
C TYR A 187 -28.95 1.41 1.01
N ARG A 188 -29.46 2.58 1.47
CA ARG A 188 -30.19 3.54 0.64
C ARG A 188 -29.35 3.99 -0.56
N TYR A 189 -28.10 4.39 -0.33
CA TYR A 189 -27.20 4.84 -1.39
C TYR A 189 -26.46 3.67 -2.06
N ALA A 190 -26.16 2.60 -1.32
CA ALA A 190 -25.52 1.40 -1.88
C ALA A 190 -26.26 0.85 -3.11
N VAL A 191 -27.59 0.76 -3.05
CA VAL A 191 -28.41 0.26 -4.18
C VAL A 191 -28.24 1.08 -5.44
N GLY A 192 -28.10 2.41 -5.32
CA GLY A 192 -27.83 3.29 -6.46
C GLY A 192 -26.52 2.95 -7.14
N TRP A 193 -25.46 2.79 -6.34
CA TRP A 193 -24.12 2.45 -6.82
C TRP A 193 -24.06 1.04 -7.44
N TYR A 194 -24.75 0.06 -6.86
CA TYR A 194 -24.88 -1.27 -7.47
C TYR A 194 -25.63 -1.26 -8.79
N ARG A 195 -26.69 -0.43 -8.93
CA ARG A 195 -27.40 -0.32 -10.21
C ARG A 195 -26.51 0.27 -11.29
N GLU A 196 -25.68 1.26 -10.98
CA GLU A 196 -24.69 1.77 -11.94
C GLU A 196 -23.62 0.74 -12.27
N ALA A 197 -23.27 -0.14 -11.33
CA ALA A 197 -22.35 -1.25 -11.56
C ALA A 197 -22.93 -2.40 -12.41
N LEU A 198 -24.23 -2.37 -12.74
CA LEU A 198 -24.86 -3.37 -13.62
C LEU A 198 -25.12 -2.83 -15.04
N ARG A 199 -24.78 -1.57 -15.29
CA ARG A 199 -24.89 -0.93 -16.61
C ARG A 199 -23.59 -1.07 -17.39
#